data_AF-A0A2P4X0N4-F1
#
_entry.id   AF-A0A2P4X0N4-F1
#
_cell.length_a   1.000
_cell.length_b   1.000
_cell.length_c   1.000
_cell.angle_alpha   90.00
_cell.angle_beta   90.00
_cell.angle_gamma   90.00
#
_symmetry.space_group_name_H-M   'P 1'
#
loop_
_entity.id
_entity.type
_entity.pdbx_description
1 polymer ?
#
loop_
_entity_poly.entity_id
_entity_poly.type
_entity_poly.pdbx_seq_one_letter_code
_entity_poly.pdbx_strand_id
1 'polypeptide(L)'
;HQFCGGESLGTQVKYPDLVIEQLGLQDCQDTIVGDALMRGISGGEKKRVTTGEMEFGIKYVTLMDEISTGLDSAATFDIIKTQRSVAKTFNKTVVIALLQPAPEVVALFDNILILNAGEVMYHGPIDDVVPYFAGLGFECPSGRDVADYLMDLGTKQQVQYQVELPGDQVHPREPSEFARVFQGSFSCQTILRQLDEPLQPTLEHVNQQMSSIPEYHQSFWQNTKTLLHRQMLITARNKPYIFGRGLMITVMGLLYATSFYQFDPTEIQVVIGIIFAASLFLSLGQASQLPTFIAARDIFYKQRGANFFRT
;
A
#
# COMPACT_ATOMS: atom_id res chain seq x y z
N HIS A 1 18.38 -3.57 18.53
CA HIS A 1 19.25 -2.78 19.42
C HIS A 1 19.72 -1.52 18.69
N GLN A 2 19.46 -0.34 19.29
CA GLN A 2 20.19 0.92 19.13
C GLN A 2 20.18 1.63 17.75
N PHE A 3 19.04 2.21 17.33
CA PHE A 3 19.04 3.16 16.18
C PHE A 3 18.17 4.43 16.36
N CYS A 4 17.70 4.71 17.57
CA CYS A 4 17.06 6.01 17.87
C CYS A 4 17.68 6.64 19.11
N GLY A 5 18.96 6.96 19.01
CA GLY A 5 19.65 7.92 19.87
C GLY A 5 20.48 8.81 18.95
N GLY A 6 20.16 10.10 18.89
CA GLY A 6 21.00 11.06 18.19
C GLY A 6 22.35 11.13 18.89
N GLU A 7 23.42 10.76 18.20
CA GLU A 7 24.63 11.57 17.96
C GLU A 7 25.76 10.72 17.37
N SER A 8 26.41 11.31 16.36
CA SER A 8 27.73 11.03 15.76
C SER A 8 28.26 9.59 15.68
N LEU A 9 28.29 9.03 14.47
CA LEU A 9 29.45 8.29 13.93
C LEU A 9 29.32 8.19 12.40
N GLY A 10 30.43 8.46 11.70
CA GLY A 10 30.51 8.64 10.25
C GLY A 10 30.01 7.43 9.46
N THR A 11 29.28 7.72 8.38
CA THR A 11 28.59 6.78 7.48
C THR A 11 27.25 6.25 8.00
N GLN A 12 26.36 7.16 8.41
CA GLN A 12 24.92 6.84 8.50
C GLN A 12 24.35 6.70 7.10
N VAL A 13 24.15 5.47 6.62
CA VAL A 13 23.21 5.22 5.52
C VAL A 13 21.88 5.84 5.95
N LYS A 14 21.38 6.83 5.20
CA LYS A 14 20.11 7.46 5.55
C LYS A 14 19.05 6.38 5.37
N TYR A 15 18.17 6.22 6.35
CA TYR A 15 17.09 5.22 6.32
C TYR A 15 16.29 5.18 4.98
N PRO A 16 16.02 6.30 4.29
CA PRO A 16 15.42 6.29 2.95
C PRO A 16 16.26 5.55 1.89
N ASP A 17 17.58 5.69 1.91
CA ASP A 17 18.48 5.08 0.92
C ASP A 17 18.44 3.55 1.03
N LEU A 18 18.36 3.04 2.26
CA LEU A 18 18.24 1.60 2.53
C LEU A 18 16.87 1.06 2.08
N VAL A 19 15.79 1.83 2.25
CA VAL A 19 14.45 1.45 1.76
C VAL A 19 14.41 1.47 0.23
N ILE A 20 15.03 2.46 -0.41
CA ILE A 20 15.17 2.52 -1.89
C ILE A 20 15.95 1.31 -2.39
N GLU A 21 17.04 0.94 -1.72
CA GLU A 21 17.86 -0.21 -2.08
C GLU A 21 17.09 -1.52 -1.95
N GLN A 22 16.39 -1.72 -0.83
CA GLN A 22 15.60 -2.92 -0.57
C GLN A 22 14.44 -3.08 -1.57
N LEU A 23 13.80 -1.98 -1.98
CA LEU A 23 12.71 -1.99 -2.94
C LEU A 23 13.16 -2.05 -4.41
N GLY A 24 14.47 -2.11 -4.67
CA GLY A 24 14.99 -2.13 -6.04
C GLY A 24 14.62 -0.88 -6.83
N LEU A 25 14.67 0.29 -6.18
CA LEU A 25 14.26 1.59 -6.75
C LEU A 25 15.45 2.51 -7.08
N GLN A 26 16.68 1.98 -7.04
CA GLN A 26 17.91 2.76 -7.25
C GLN A 26 17.93 3.43 -8.63
N ASP A 27 17.57 2.68 -9.67
CA ASP A 27 17.59 3.17 -11.07
C ASP A 27 16.57 4.30 -11.31
N CYS A 28 15.51 4.37 -10.50
CA CYS A 28 14.44 5.35 -10.66
C CYS A 28 14.37 6.41 -9.55
N GLN A 29 15.36 6.48 -8.64
CA GLN A 29 15.32 7.33 -7.43
C GLN A 29 15.09 8.83 -7.74
N ASP A 30 15.67 9.32 -8.84
CA ASP A 30 15.63 10.72 -9.27
C ASP A 30 14.64 10.95 -10.43
N THR A 31 13.83 9.94 -10.75
CA THR A 31 12.85 9.98 -11.83
C THR A 31 11.49 10.43 -11.31
N ILE A 32 10.75 11.21 -12.12
CA ILE A 32 9.38 11.63 -11.77
C ILE A 32 8.47 10.40 -11.77
N VAL A 33 7.70 10.20 -10.69
CA VAL A 33 6.74 9.08 -10.58
C VAL A 33 5.70 9.10 -11.70
N GLY A 34 5.27 10.29 -12.12
CA GLY A 34 4.35 10.50 -13.22
C GLY A 34 2.89 10.25 -12.86
N ASP A 35 2.02 10.63 -13.79
CA ASP A 35 0.57 10.47 -13.72
C ASP A 35 0.03 9.96 -15.08
N ALA A 36 -1.29 10.00 -15.29
CA ALA A 36 -1.89 9.55 -16.54
C ALA A 36 -1.53 10.43 -17.75
N LEU A 37 -1.12 11.68 -17.52
CA LEU A 37 -0.82 12.68 -18.56
C LEU A 37 0.69 12.88 -18.74
N MET A 38 1.49 12.65 -17.70
CA MET A 38 2.94 12.78 -17.67
C MET A 38 3.58 11.42 -17.42
N ARG A 39 4.31 10.93 -18.42
CA ARG A 39 5.09 9.70 -18.31
C ARG A 39 6.09 9.80 -17.16
N GLY A 40 6.14 8.77 -16.33
CA GLY A 40 7.09 8.63 -15.23
C GLY A 40 7.64 7.21 -15.17
N ILE A 41 7.80 6.71 -13.96
CA ILE A 41 8.23 5.32 -13.68
C ILE A 41 7.17 4.30 -14.13
N SER A 42 7.57 3.04 -14.28
CA SER A 42 6.69 1.93 -14.64
C SER A 42 5.63 1.65 -13.57
N GLY A 43 4.58 0.90 -13.93
CA GLY A 43 3.52 0.52 -12.99
C GLY A 43 4.03 -0.29 -11.79
N GLY A 44 4.96 -1.22 -12.03
CA GLY A 44 5.60 -2.01 -10.98
C GLY A 44 6.43 -1.15 -10.03
N GLU A 45 7.27 -0.26 -10.56
CA GLU A 45 8.05 0.71 -9.75
C GLU A 45 7.12 1.62 -8.95
N LYS A 46 6.01 2.10 -9.53
CA LYS A 46 5.01 2.91 -8.83
C LYS A 46 4.38 2.16 -7.65
N LYS A 47 4.13 0.86 -7.81
CA LYS A 47 3.60 0.02 -6.72
C LYS A 47 4.65 -0.14 -5.62
N ARG A 48 5.91 -0.42 -5.97
CA ARG A 48 7.04 -0.48 -5.02
C ARG A 48 7.26 0.84 -4.27
N VAL A 49 7.19 1.99 -4.94
CA VAL A 49 7.26 3.32 -4.29
C VAL A 49 6.10 3.53 -3.32
N THR A 50 4.89 3.12 -3.71
CA THR A 50 3.70 3.23 -2.84
C THR A 50 3.82 2.34 -1.60
N THR A 51 4.32 1.12 -1.78
CA THR A 51 4.63 0.19 -0.69
C THR A 51 5.69 0.77 0.24
N GLY A 52 6.78 1.31 -0.30
CA GLY A 52 7.83 1.97 0.48
C GLY A 52 7.35 3.20 1.26
N GLU A 53 6.49 4.03 0.65
CA GLU A 53 5.83 5.14 1.35
C GLU A 53 5.07 4.63 2.58
N MET A 54 4.28 3.57 2.41
CA MET A 54 3.45 3.02 3.48
C MET A 54 4.24 2.24 4.53
N GLU A 55 5.38 1.65 4.18
CA GLU A 55 6.26 0.93 5.11
C GLU A 55 7.22 1.82 5.87
N PHE A 56 7.36 3.08 5.45
CA PHE A 56 8.27 4.02 6.06
C PHE A 56 7.93 4.25 7.54
N GLY A 57 8.93 4.06 8.40
CA GLY A 57 8.80 4.21 9.86
C GLY A 57 8.84 2.88 10.61
N ILE A 58 8.69 2.96 11.94
CA ILE A 58 8.72 1.79 12.81
C ILE A 58 7.32 1.17 12.85
N LYS A 59 7.08 0.24 11.92
CA LYS A 59 5.87 -0.59 11.87
C LYS A 59 6.26 -2.04 12.07
N TYR A 60 5.73 -2.68 13.11
CA TYR A 60 6.03 -4.09 13.41
C TYR A 60 5.10 -5.05 12.67
N VAL A 61 3.91 -4.60 12.29
CA VAL A 61 2.93 -5.39 11.54
C VAL A 61 2.53 -4.63 10.29
N THR A 62 2.58 -5.28 9.14
CA THR A 62 2.15 -4.74 7.84
C THR A 62 1.12 -5.67 7.24
N LEU A 63 -0.05 -5.12 6.90
CA LEU A 63 -1.14 -5.84 6.26
C LEU A 63 -1.26 -5.32 4.83
N MET A 64 -1.22 -6.23 3.87
CA MET A 64 -1.21 -5.92 2.44
C MET A 64 -2.34 -6.66 1.74
N ASP A 65 -3.16 -5.90 1.03
CA ASP A 65 -4.27 -6.44 0.25
C ASP A 65 -4.09 -6.13 -1.23
N GLU A 66 -4.47 -7.07 -2.09
CA GLU A 66 -4.48 -6.95 -3.56
C GLU A 66 -3.14 -6.45 -4.19
N ILE A 67 -2.00 -6.77 -3.59
CA ILE A 67 -0.71 -6.26 -4.08
C ILE A 67 -0.24 -6.90 -5.40
N SER A 68 -0.82 -8.02 -5.82
CA SER A 68 -0.56 -8.63 -7.13
C SER A 68 -1.48 -8.12 -8.25
N THR A 69 -2.61 -7.48 -7.92
CA THR A 69 -3.60 -7.05 -8.93
C THR A 69 -2.99 -6.06 -9.91
N GLY A 70 -3.10 -6.38 -11.21
CA GLY A 70 -2.58 -5.56 -12.32
C GLY A 70 -1.06 -5.69 -12.55
N LEU A 71 -0.39 -6.66 -11.93
CA LEU A 71 1.01 -6.99 -12.17
C LEU A 71 1.16 -8.32 -12.91
N ASP A 72 2.30 -8.49 -13.58
CA ASP A 72 2.75 -9.77 -14.09
C ASP A 72 3.38 -10.62 -12.96
N SER A 73 3.57 -11.92 -13.23
CA SER A 73 4.09 -12.87 -12.24
C SER A 73 5.50 -12.48 -11.77
N ALA A 74 6.36 -11.99 -12.68
CA ALA A 74 7.72 -11.59 -12.36
C ALA A 74 7.76 -10.39 -11.39
N ALA A 75 7.00 -9.31 -11.66
CA ALA A 75 6.94 -8.18 -10.74
C ALA A 75 6.32 -8.57 -9.39
N THR A 76 5.32 -9.46 -9.39
CA THR A 76 4.73 -9.98 -8.15
C THR A 76 5.76 -10.73 -7.33
N PHE A 77 6.53 -11.63 -7.94
CA PHE A 77 7.60 -12.38 -7.28
C PHE A 77 8.64 -11.45 -6.64
N ASP A 78 9.10 -10.43 -7.38
CA ASP A 78 10.09 -9.47 -6.88
C ASP A 78 9.58 -8.67 -5.68
N ILE A 79 8.31 -8.25 -5.70
CA ILE A 79 7.68 -7.56 -4.58
C ILE A 79 7.61 -8.48 -3.35
N ILE A 80 7.12 -9.71 -3.50
CA ILE A 80 6.98 -10.66 -2.38
C ILE A 80 8.35 -11.04 -1.81
N LYS A 81 9.35 -11.24 -2.68
CA LYS A 81 10.73 -11.49 -2.26
C LYS A 81 11.29 -10.33 -1.46
N THR A 82 11.00 -9.10 -1.87
CA THR A 82 11.40 -7.90 -1.14
C THR A 82 10.71 -7.84 0.22
N GLN A 83 9.40 -8.09 0.27
CA GLN A 83 8.63 -8.11 1.52
C GLN A 83 9.16 -9.14 2.50
N ARG A 84 9.48 -10.34 2.01
CA ARG A 84 10.14 -11.37 2.81
C ARG A 84 11.47 -10.88 3.37
N SER A 85 12.30 -10.23 2.56
CA SER A 85 13.57 -9.66 3.00
C SER A 85 13.38 -8.60 4.09
N VAL A 86 12.41 -7.69 3.92
CA VAL A 86 12.03 -6.67 4.91
C VAL A 86 11.56 -7.33 6.21
N ALA A 87 10.68 -8.32 6.13
CA ALA A 87 10.16 -9.07 7.28
C ALA A 87 11.29 -9.70 8.10
N LYS A 88 12.21 -10.42 7.44
CA LYS A 88 13.35 -11.08 8.10
C LYS A 88 14.38 -10.10 8.65
N THR A 89 14.69 -9.04 7.91
CA THR A 89 15.73 -8.06 8.29
C THR A 89 15.30 -7.19 9.46
N PHE A 90 14.04 -6.75 9.46
CA PHE A 90 13.53 -5.83 10.48
C PHE A 90 12.69 -6.52 11.56
N ASN A 91 12.60 -7.85 11.53
CA ASN A 91 11.77 -8.65 12.42
C ASN A 91 10.32 -8.13 12.45
N LYS A 92 9.74 -7.94 11.26
CA LYS A 92 8.36 -7.47 11.06
C LYS A 92 7.45 -8.63 10.67
N THR A 93 6.21 -8.59 11.14
CA THR A 93 5.14 -9.46 10.66
C THR A 93 4.54 -8.83 9.40
N VAL A 94 4.56 -9.55 8.29
CA VAL A 94 3.94 -9.12 7.04
C VAL A 94 2.87 -10.14 6.66
N VAL A 95 1.63 -9.67 6.52
CA VAL A 95 0.48 -10.48 6.10
C VAL A 95 0.03 -9.97 4.75
N ILE A 96 -0.08 -10.87 3.77
CA ILE A 96 -0.38 -10.52 2.39
C ILE A 96 -1.54 -11.38 1.91
N ALA A 97 -2.60 -10.74 1.42
CA ALA A 97 -3.66 -11.41 0.67
C ALA A 97 -3.31 -11.42 -0.82
N LEU A 98 -3.34 -12.62 -1.43
CA LEU A 98 -3.03 -12.83 -2.84
C LEU A 98 -4.22 -13.47 -3.54
N LEU A 99 -4.58 -12.92 -4.71
CA LEU A 99 -5.54 -13.54 -5.61
C LEU A 99 -4.80 -14.45 -6.59
N GLN A 100 -5.03 -15.76 -6.50
CA GLN A 100 -4.48 -16.79 -7.41
C GLN A 100 -2.97 -16.64 -7.66
N PRO A 101 -2.13 -16.77 -6.62
CA PRO A 101 -0.69 -16.61 -6.75
C PRO A 101 -0.05 -17.75 -7.53
N ALA A 102 1.02 -17.42 -8.27
CA ALA A 102 1.89 -18.43 -8.87
C ALA A 102 2.60 -19.27 -7.79
N PRO A 103 2.97 -20.54 -8.07
CA PRO A 103 3.65 -21.42 -7.11
C PRO A 103 4.92 -20.83 -6.52
N GLU A 104 5.72 -20.21 -7.39
CA GLU A 104 6.98 -19.57 -7.03
C GLU A 104 6.78 -18.44 -6.03
N VAL A 105 5.63 -17.77 -6.07
CA VAL A 105 5.25 -16.73 -5.12
C VAL A 105 4.82 -17.35 -3.80
N VAL A 106 3.99 -18.41 -3.84
CA VAL A 106 3.53 -19.11 -2.63
C VAL A 106 4.71 -19.69 -1.86
N ALA A 107 5.71 -20.25 -2.56
CA ALA A 107 6.94 -20.78 -1.97
C ALA A 107 7.80 -19.76 -1.22
N LEU A 108 7.53 -18.46 -1.34
CA LEU A 108 8.24 -17.41 -0.59
C LEU A 108 7.68 -17.21 0.84
N PHE A 109 6.48 -17.71 1.13
CA PHE A 109 5.84 -17.50 2.43
C PHE A 109 6.33 -18.48 3.48
N ASP A 110 6.44 -18.01 4.73
CA ASP A 110 6.75 -18.88 5.87
C ASP A 110 5.50 -19.68 6.31
N ASN A 111 4.34 -19.03 6.33
CA ASN A 111 3.05 -19.61 6.71
C ASN A 111 1.97 -19.26 5.68
N ILE A 112 0.96 -20.10 5.55
CA ILE A 112 -0.22 -19.89 4.72
C ILE A 112 -1.49 -19.95 5.57
N LEU A 113 -2.44 -19.05 5.29
CA LEU A 113 -3.78 -19.03 5.87
C LEU A 113 -4.78 -19.21 4.72
N ILE A 114 -5.60 -20.25 4.79
CA ILE A 114 -6.64 -20.54 3.79
C ILE A 114 -8.00 -20.27 4.44
N LEU A 115 -8.74 -19.35 3.83
CA LEU A 115 -10.09 -18.98 4.25
C LEU A 115 -11.09 -19.36 3.18
N ASN A 116 -12.24 -19.89 3.58
CA ASN A 116 -13.37 -20.14 2.70
C ASN A 116 -14.67 -19.72 3.38
N ALA A 117 -15.43 -18.82 2.76
CA ALA A 117 -16.68 -18.28 3.30
C ALA A 117 -16.58 -17.75 4.76
N GLY A 118 -15.42 -17.22 5.16
CA GLY A 118 -15.16 -16.71 6.51
C GLY A 118 -14.63 -17.75 7.50
N GLU A 119 -14.55 -19.02 7.09
CA GLU A 119 -14.07 -20.13 7.91
C GLU A 119 -12.60 -20.48 7.59
N VAL A 120 -11.83 -20.85 8.62
CA VAL A 120 -10.41 -21.23 8.47
C VAL A 120 -10.30 -22.69 8.08
N MET A 121 -9.82 -22.97 6.88
CA MET A 121 -9.57 -24.35 6.43
C MET A 121 -8.20 -24.86 6.90
N TYR A 122 -7.22 -23.97 6.94
CA TYR A 122 -5.85 -24.26 7.37
C TYR A 122 -5.11 -22.97 7.75
N HIS A 123 -4.27 -23.04 8.77
CA HIS A 123 -3.27 -22.03 9.10
C HIS A 123 -2.02 -22.69 9.65
N GLY A 124 -0.86 -22.43 9.04
CA GLY A 124 0.40 -23.02 9.46
C GLY A 124 1.52 -22.92 8.41
N PRO A 125 2.65 -23.62 8.64
CA PRO A 125 3.79 -23.62 7.73
C PRO A 125 3.43 -24.13 6.34
N ILE A 126 4.04 -23.55 5.30
CA ILE A 126 3.78 -23.96 3.93
C ILE A 126 4.13 -25.45 3.68
N ASP A 127 5.17 -25.97 4.33
CA ASP A 127 5.63 -27.34 4.14
C ASP A 127 4.62 -28.38 4.67
N ASP A 128 3.77 -27.98 5.62
CA ASP A 128 2.80 -28.85 6.29
C ASP A 128 1.42 -28.84 5.61
N VAL A 129 1.16 -27.91 4.69
CA VAL A 129 -0.19 -27.73 4.10
C VAL A 129 -0.61 -28.92 3.24
N VAL A 130 0.29 -29.44 2.40
CA VAL A 130 -0.01 -30.59 1.53
C VAL A 130 -0.18 -31.87 2.36
N PRO A 131 0.72 -32.22 3.29
CA PRO A 131 0.52 -33.34 4.21
C PRO A 131 -0.78 -33.24 5.02
N TYR A 132 -1.16 -32.04 5.46
CA TYR A 132 -2.41 -31.82 6.20
C TYR A 132 -3.63 -32.23 5.38
N PHE A 133 -3.75 -31.74 4.14
CA PHE A 133 -4.89 -32.09 3.28
C PHE A 133 -4.83 -33.54 2.78
N ALA A 134 -3.65 -34.12 2.61
CA ALA A 134 -3.49 -35.55 2.34
C ALA A 134 -4.05 -36.41 3.48
N GLY A 135 -3.85 -35.99 4.74
CA GLY A 135 -4.48 -36.62 5.92
C GLY A 135 -6.01 -36.54 5.94
N LEU A 136 -6.61 -35.66 5.16
CA LEU A 136 -8.07 -35.54 4.98
C LEU A 136 -8.58 -36.26 3.71
N GLY A 137 -7.69 -36.99 3.02
CA GLY A 137 -8.00 -37.71 1.80
C GLY A 137 -8.02 -36.84 0.55
N PHE A 138 -7.27 -35.72 0.54
CA PHE A 138 -7.04 -34.93 -0.66
C PHE A 138 -5.58 -35.03 -1.09
N GLU A 139 -5.32 -35.62 -2.25
CA GLU A 139 -3.97 -35.74 -2.80
C GLU A 139 -3.76 -34.77 -3.96
N CYS A 140 -2.60 -34.08 -3.95
CA CYS A 140 -2.20 -33.21 -5.05
C CYS A 140 -1.60 -34.05 -6.20
N PRO A 141 -2.16 -34.01 -7.42
CA PRO A 141 -1.66 -34.77 -8.55
C PRO A 141 -0.25 -34.36 -8.98
N SER A 142 0.55 -35.31 -9.47
CA SER A 142 1.90 -35.05 -10.01
C SER A 142 1.82 -34.18 -11.27
N GLY A 143 2.09 -32.88 -11.11
CA GLY A 143 2.02 -31.88 -12.19
C GLY A 143 0.93 -30.83 -12.02
N ARG A 144 0.09 -30.94 -10.97
CA ARG A 144 -0.78 -29.84 -10.55
C ARG A 144 0.00 -28.88 -9.67
N ASP A 145 -0.24 -27.59 -9.87
CA ASP A 145 0.32 -26.55 -9.03
C ASP A 145 -0.25 -26.60 -7.62
N VAL A 146 0.61 -26.46 -6.59
CA VAL A 146 0.17 -26.50 -5.19
C VAL A 146 -0.78 -25.34 -4.89
N ALA A 147 -0.53 -24.13 -5.41
CA ALA A 147 -1.39 -22.99 -5.15
C ALA A 147 -2.78 -23.20 -5.77
N ASP A 148 -2.84 -23.68 -7.01
CA ASP A 148 -4.10 -24.01 -7.68
C ASP A 148 -4.86 -25.14 -6.96
N TYR A 149 -4.13 -26.19 -6.56
CA TYR A 149 -4.70 -27.30 -5.79
C TYR A 149 -5.37 -26.80 -4.51
N LEU A 150 -4.67 -25.96 -3.72
CA LEU A 150 -5.21 -25.42 -2.48
C LEU A 150 -6.42 -24.51 -2.69
N MET A 151 -6.45 -23.74 -3.79
CA MET A 151 -7.57 -22.86 -4.13
C MET A 151 -8.82 -23.63 -4.60
N ASP A 152 -8.65 -24.83 -5.14
CA ASP A 152 -9.77 -25.68 -5.53
C ASP A 152 -10.41 -26.40 -4.33
N LEU A 153 -9.72 -26.56 -3.21
CA LEU A 153 -10.25 -27.19 -2.00
C LEU A 153 -11.38 -26.34 -1.40
N GLY A 154 -12.45 -26.99 -0.93
CA GLY A 154 -13.64 -26.30 -0.43
C GLY A 154 -14.53 -25.69 -1.52
N THR A 155 -14.22 -25.94 -2.80
CA THR A 155 -15.06 -25.61 -3.95
C THR A 155 -15.65 -26.87 -4.58
N LYS A 156 -16.41 -26.74 -5.68
CA LYS A 156 -16.95 -27.92 -6.42
C LYS A 156 -15.85 -28.73 -7.10
N GLN A 157 -14.68 -28.13 -7.31
CA GLN A 157 -13.53 -28.70 -8.01
C GLN A 157 -12.76 -29.69 -7.13
N GLN A 158 -12.97 -29.68 -5.81
CA GLN A 158 -12.23 -30.54 -4.89
C GLN A 158 -12.38 -32.04 -5.16
N VAL A 159 -13.45 -32.45 -5.85
CA VAL A 159 -13.76 -33.87 -6.13
C VAL A 159 -12.64 -34.56 -6.91
N GLN A 160 -11.93 -33.82 -7.77
CA GLN A 160 -10.85 -34.39 -8.59
C GLN A 160 -9.60 -34.78 -7.78
N TYR A 161 -9.52 -34.34 -6.51
CA TYR A 161 -8.39 -34.61 -5.62
C TYR A 161 -8.72 -35.61 -4.52
N GLN A 162 -9.97 -36.10 -4.47
CA GLN A 162 -10.42 -37.03 -3.44
C GLN A 162 -9.86 -38.43 -3.72
N VAL A 163 -9.18 -38.99 -2.72
CA VAL A 163 -8.76 -40.39 -2.72
C VAL A 163 -9.64 -41.20 -1.77
N GLU A 164 -9.76 -42.51 -2.01
CA GLU A 164 -10.56 -43.37 -1.15
C GLU A 164 -10.03 -43.34 0.30
N LEU A 165 -10.88 -42.89 1.22
CA LEU A 165 -10.55 -42.85 2.64
C LEU A 165 -10.72 -44.25 3.27
N PRO A 166 -9.82 -44.64 4.20
CA PRO A 166 -9.99 -45.88 4.94
C PRO A 166 -11.14 -45.78 5.96
N GLY A 167 -12.11 -46.69 5.87
CA GLY A 167 -13.23 -46.81 6.81
C GLY A 167 -14.43 -45.91 6.49
N ASP A 168 -15.17 -45.50 7.52
CA ASP A 168 -16.38 -44.65 7.43
C ASP A 168 -16.07 -43.13 7.42
N GLN A 169 -14.82 -42.75 7.11
CA GLN A 169 -14.43 -41.35 7.08
C GLN A 169 -15.00 -40.64 5.84
N VAL A 170 -15.49 -39.42 6.05
CA VAL A 170 -16.11 -38.61 4.99
C VAL A 170 -15.24 -37.38 4.73
N HIS A 171 -15.00 -37.09 3.46
CA HIS A 171 -14.30 -35.87 3.07
C HIS A 171 -15.09 -34.62 3.49
N PRO A 172 -14.46 -33.64 4.13
CA PRO A 172 -15.08 -32.34 4.37
C PRO A 172 -15.53 -31.68 3.07
N ARG A 173 -16.72 -31.09 3.06
CA ARG A 173 -17.31 -30.38 1.91
C ARG A 173 -17.71 -28.96 2.27
N GLU A 174 -18.33 -28.78 3.42
CA GLU A 174 -18.73 -27.45 3.86
C GLU A 174 -17.56 -26.70 4.50
N PRO A 175 -17.46 -25.37 4.35
CA PRO A 175 -16.42 -24.58 5.01
C PRO A 175 -16.37 -24.80 6.54
N SER A 176 -17.53 -24.99 7.17
CA SER A 176 -17.68 -25.27 8.60
C SER A 176 -17.09 -26.64 9.01
N GLU A 177 -17.12 -27.64 8.12
CA GLU A 177 -16.53 -28.96 8.36
C GLU A 177 -15.00 -28.87 8.32
N PHE A 178 -14.45 -28.14 7.34
CA PHE A 178 -13.01 -27.85 7.29
C PHE A 178 -12.54 -27.12 8.54
N ALA A 179 -13.27 -26.10 9.00
CA ALA A 179 -12.94 -25.39 10.23
C ALA A 179 -12.97 -26.30 11.46
N ARG A 180 -13.97 -27.17 11.59
CA ARG A 180 -14.06 -28.13 12.71
C ARG A 180 -12.88 -29.08 12.72
N VAL A 181 -12.49 -29.59 11.56
CA VAL A 181 -11.32 -30.47 11.40
C VAL A 181 -10.04 -29.71 11.76
N PHE A 182 -9.89 -28.48 11.28
CA PHE A 182 -8.73 -27.65 11.57
C PHE A 182 -8.61 -27.35 13.08
N GLN A 183 -9.71 -27.03 13.76
CA GLN A 183 -9.73 -26.81 15.22
C GLN A 183 -9.24 -28.03 16.02
N GLY A 184 -9.49 -29.24 15.52
CA GLY A 184 -8.98 -30.48 16.11
C GLY A 184 -7.52 -30.80 15.75
N SER A 185 -6.93 -30.10 14.78
CA SER A 185 -5.60 -30.40 14.26
C SER A 185 -4.47 -29.98 15.19
N PHE A 186 -3.31 -30.64 15.05
CA PHE A 186 -2.09 -30.29 15.76
C PHE A 186 -1.64 -28.85 15.48
N SER A 187 -1.80 -28.37 14.24
CA SER A 187 -1.42 -27.01 13.84
C SER A 187 -2.22 -25.95 14.61
N CYS A 188 -3.55 -26.12 14.70
CA CYS A 188 -4.39 -25.20 15.47
C CYS A 188 -4.06 -25.22 16.96
N GLN A 189 -3.87 -26.41 17.54
CA GLN A 189 -3.48 -26.54 18.96
C GLN A 189 -2.12 -25.90 19.25
N THR A 190 -1.16 -26.02 18.33
CA THR A 190 0.16 -25.38 18.44
C THR A 190 0.03 -23.86 18.44
N ILE A 191 -0.79 -23.30 17.54
CA ILE A 191 -1.06 -21.86 17.49
C ILE A 191 -1.72 -21.39 18.78
N LEU A 192 -2.75 -22.10 19.26
CA LEU A 192 -3.44 -21.75 20.51
C LEU A 192 -2.49 -21.79 21.71
N ARG A 193 -1.64 -22.82 21.79
CA ARG A 193 -0.61 -22.91 22.83
C ARG A 193 0.37 -21.74 22.78
N GLN A 194 0.82 -21.34 21.60
CA GLN A 194 1.72 -20.19 21.44
C GLN A 194 1.05 -18.87 21.82
N LEU A 195 -0.27 -18.74 21.65
CA LEU A 195 -1.04 -17.58 22.08
C LEU A 195 -1.23 -17.52 23.60
N ASP A 196 -1.34 -18.68 24.26
CA ASP A 196 -1.49 -18.81 25.71
C ASP A 196 -0.15 -18.71 26.47
N GLU A 197 0.98 -18.91 25.79
CA GLU A 197 2.31 -18.79 26.39
C GLU A 197 2.59 -17.33 26.82
N PRO A 198 3.17 -17.10 28.03
CA PRO A 198 3.52 -15.76 28.48
C PRO A 198 4.46 -15.06 27.50
N LEU A 199 4.29 -13.75 27.36
CA LEU A 199 5.12 -12.94 26.46
C LEU A 199 6.60 -13.18 26.75
N GLN A 200 7.36 -13.66 25.77
CA GLN A 200 8.78 -13.89 25.93
C GLN A 200 9.49 -12.56 26.30
N PRO A 201 10.56 -12.57 27.10
CA PRO A 201 11.26 -11.35 27.52
C PRO A 201 11.84 -10.55 26.34
N THR A 202 12.09 -11.20 25.20
CA THR A 202 12.45 -10.54 23.94
C THR A 202 11.32 -9.69 23.36
N LEU A 203 10.08 -10.14 23.51
CA LEU A 203 8.87 -9.45 23.04
C LEU A 203 8.42 -8.34 24.01
N GLU A 204 8.78 -8.41 25.30
CA GLU A 204 8.51 -7.33 26.25
C GLU A 204 9.22 -6.04 25.84
N HIS A 205 10.47 -6.13 25.37
CA HIS A 205 11.19 -4.99 24.81
C HIS A 205 10.47 -4.42 23.58
N VAL A 206 9.96 -5.27 22.68
CA VAL A 206 9.20 -4.84 21.49
C VAL A 206 7.91 -4.16 21.91
N ASN A 207 7.20 -4.69 22.91
CA ASN A 207 5.97 -4.08 23.42
C ASN A 207 6.23 -2.70 24.03
N GLN A 208 7.28 -2.56 24.84
CA GLN A 208 7.71 -1.27 25.38
C GLN A 208 8.07 -0.29 24.26
N GLN A 209 8.85 -0.73 23.26
CA GLN A 209 9.18 0.11 22.12
C GLN A 209 7.93 0.52 21.34
N MET A 210 7.01 -0.41 21.06
CA MET A 210 5.76 -0.14 20.35
C MET A 210 4.89 0.87 21.11
N SER A 211 4.76 0.70 22.42
CA SER A 211 3.99 1.62 23.28
C SER A 211 4.57 3.04 23.33
N SER A 212 5.88 3.18 23.08
CA SER A 212 6.57 4.47 23.05
C SER A 212 6.47 5.21 21.72
N ILE A 213 5.98 4.57 20.65
CA ILE A 213 5.86 5.21 19.33
C ILE A 213 4.68 6.17 19.37
N PRO A 214 4.91 7.49 19.19
CA PRO A 214 3.81 8.44 19.17
C PRO A 214 2.96 8.25 17.90
N GLU A 215 1.65 8.48 18.00
CA GLU A 215 0.74 8.44 16.86
C GLU A 215 1.20 9.36 15.71
N TYR A 216 1.80 10.52 16.06
CA TYR A 216 2.40 11.46 15.10
C TYR A 216 3.81 11.82 15.53
N HIS A 217 4.77 11.67 14.62
CA HIS A 217 6.18 11.95 14.87
C HIS A 217 6.52 13.45 14.89
N GLN A 218 5.69 14.29 14.25
CA GLN A 218 5.89 15.74 14.16
C GLN A 218 4.74 16.49 14.84
N SER A 219 5.06 17.67 15.37
CA SER A 219 4.05 18.63 15.84
C SER A 219 3.19 19.16 14.68
N PHE A 220 2.03 19.73 14.99
CA PHE A 220 1.11 20.29 14.00
C PHE A 220 1.79 21.30 13.06
N TRP A 221 2.48 22.29 13.62
CA TRP A 221 3.13 23.35 12.83
C TRP A 221 4.29 22.85 11.96
N GLN A 222 5.05 21.87 12.45
CA GLN A 222 6.11 21.24 11.66
C GLN A 222 5.52 20.46 10.49
N ASN A 223 4.45 19.69 10.71
CA ASN A 223 3.71 19.01 9.65
C ASN A 223 3.18 20.01 8.61
N THR A 224 2.50 21.08 9.04
CA THR A 224 1.98 22.11 8.14
C THR A 224 3.09 22.75 7.31
N LYS A 225 4.24 23.08 7.92
CA LYS A 225 5.39 23.62 7.20
C LYS A 225 5.95 22.65 6.16
N THR A 226 6.10 21.37 6.52
CA THR A 226 6.59 20.32 5.62
C THR A 226 5.64 20.10 4.44
N LEU A 227 4.33 20.03 4.71
CA LEU A 227 3.31 19.87 3.68
C LEU A 227 3.24 21.09 2.76
N LEU A 228 3.32 22.30 3.31
CA LEU A 228 3.35 23.53 2.53
C LEU A 228 4.59 23.58 1.63
N HIS A 229 5.77 23.25 2.17
CA HIS A 229 7.00 23.17 1.39
C HIS A 229 6.89 22.14 0.25
N ARG A 230 6.39 20.93 0.53
CA ARG A 230 6.12 19.89 -0.47
C ARG A 230 5.17 20.41 -1.56
N GLN A 231 4.08 21.05 -1.18
CA GLN A 231 3.08 21.57 -2.12
C GLN A 231 3.63 22.71 -2.99
N MET A 232 4.44 23.61 -2.41
CA MET A 232 5.12 24.67 -3.16
C MET A 232 6.08 24.07 -4.18
N LEU A 233 6.84 23.04 -3.82
CA LEU A 233 7.75 22.34 -4.73
C LEU A 233 7.01 21.67 -5.90
N ILE A 234 5.93 20.93 -5.62
CA ILE A 234 5.11 20.29 -6.65
C ILE A 234 4.55 21.35 -7.61
N THR A 235 4.01 22.44 -7.06
CA THR A 235 3.44 23.53 -7.86
C THR A 235 4.52 24.21 -8.72
N ALA A 236 5.69 24.52 -8.14
CA ALA A 236 6.80 25.15 -8.86
C ALA A 236 7.38 24.27 -9.97
N ARG A 237 7.39 22.95 -9.78
CA ARG A 237 7.85 21.98 -10.79
C ARG A 237 6.86 21.82 -11.94
N ASN A 238 5.58 22.13 -11.75
CA ASN A 238 4.59 22.15 -12.82
C ASN A 238 4.73 23.42 -13.69
N LYS A 239 5.85 23.52 -14.41
CA LYS A 239 6.17 24.63 -15.31
C LYS A 239 5.08 24.86 -16.38
N PRO A 240 4.51 23.82 -17.03
CA PRO A 240 3.45 24.01 -18.02
C PRO A 240 2.22 24.69 -17.43
N TYR A 241 1.82 24.30 -16.20
CA TYR A 241 0.71 24.93 -15.51
C TYR A 241 0.97 26.40 -15.20
N ILE A 242 2.12 26.72 -14.60
CA ILE A 242 2.50 28.10 -14.24
C ILE A 242 2.57 28.97 -15.50
N PHE A 243 3.24 28.48 -16.56
CA PHE A 243 3.37 29.19 -17.82
C PHE A 243 2.01 29.43 -18.49
N GLY A 244 1.16 28.39 -18.58
CA GLY A 244 -0.17 28.51 -19.15
C GLY A 244 -1.07 29.50 -18.40
N ARG A 245 -1.04 29.49 -17.06
CA ARG A 245 -1.73 30.48 -16.23
C ARG A 245 -1.19 31.89 -16.43
N GLY A 246 0.14 32.04 -16.46
CA GLY A 246 0.79 33.33 -16.70
C GLY A 246 0.36 33.92 -18.04
N LEU A 247 0.46 33.15 -19.11
CA LEU A 247 0.04 33.55 -20.46
C LEU A 247 -1.45 33.93 -20.51
N MET A 248 -2.32 33.10 -19.93
CA MET A 248 -3.78 33.37 -19.88
C MET A 248 -4.09 34.69 -19.16
N ILE A 249 -3.45 34.95 -18.01
CA ILE A 249 -3.63 36.19 -17.24
C ILE A 249 -3.11 37.39 -18.05
N THR A 250 -1.95 37.27 -18.69
CA THR A 250 -1.40 38.36 -19.52
C THR A 250 -2.32 38.66 -20.70
N VAL A 251 -2.79 37.65 -21.43
CA VAL A 251 -3.71 37.84 -22.57
C VAL A 251 -5.02 38.48 -22.13
N MET A 252 -5.64 37.99 -21.05
CA MET A 252 -6.89 38.57 -20.58
C MET A 252 -6.71 39.99 -20.01
N GLY A 253 -5.58 40.25 -19.35
CA GLY A 253 -5.21 41.59 -18.89
C GLY A 253 -5.04 42.57 -20.05
N LEU A 254 -4.40 42.15 -21.16
CA LEU A 254 -4.29 42.95 -22.38
C LEU A 254 -5.66 43.21 -23.00
N LEU A 255 -6.54 42.21 -23.09
CA LEU A 255 -7.89 42.38 -23.62
C LEU A 255 -8.69 43.40 -22.82
N TYR A 256 -8.65 43.34 -21.48
CA TYR A 256 -9.29 44.34 -20.63
C TYR A 256 -8.67 45.72 -20.79
N ALA A 257 -7.34 45.82 -20.84
CA ALA A 257 -6.65 47.09 -21.05
C ALA A 257 -7.01 47.75 -22.39
N THR A 258 -7.17 46.96 -23.45
CA THR A 258 -7.57 47.47 -24.78
C THR A 258 -9.06 47.78 -24.87
N SER A 259 -9.92 46.93 -24.29
CA SER A 259 -11.38 47.09 -24.40
C SER A 259 -11.90 48.26 -23.57
N PHE A 260 -11.24 48.55 -22.45
CA PHE A 260 -11.58 49.65 -21.54
C PHE A 260 -10.50 50.72 -21.54
N TYR A 261 -9.79 50.89 -22.66
CA TYR A 261 -8.75 51.89 -22.78
C TYR A 261 -9.33 53.30 -22.61
N GLN A 262 -8.81 54.06 -21.64
CA GLN A 262 -9.22 55.45 -21.37
C GLN A 262 -10.75 55.66 -21.25
N PHE A 263 -11.44 54.74 -20.57
CA PHE A 263 -12.87 54.90 -20.30
C PHE A 263 -13.14 56.12 -19.38
N ASP A 264 -14.31 56.74 -19.52
CA ASP A 264 -14.71 57.88 -18.67
C ASP A 264 -15.14 57.38 -17.28
N PRO A 265 -14.45 57.79 -16.18
CA PRO A 265 -14.79 57.36 -14.83
C PRO A 265 -16.13 57.90 -14.32
N THR A 266 -16.74 58.87 -15.02
CA THR A 266 -18.08 59.40 -14.69
C THR A 266 -19.20 58.46 -15.13
N GLU A 267 -18.92 57.55 -16.08
CA GLU A 267 -19.84 56.51 -16.52
C GLU A 267 -19.86 55.32 -15.54
N ILE A 268 -20.62 55.47 -14.46
CA ILE A 268 -20.70 54.51 -13.34
C ILE A 268 -21.01 53.08 -13.83
N GLN A 269 -21.84 52.93 -14.88
CA GLN A 269 -22.17 51.62 -15.44
C GLN A 269 -20.94 50.90 -16.01
N VAL A 270 -20.03 51.63 -16.67
CA VAL A 270 -18.80 51.08 -17.25
C VAL A 270 -17.84 50.66 -16.14
N VAL A 271 -17.68 51.49 -15.11
CA VAL A 271 -16.86 51.17 -13.93
C VAL A 271 -17.33 49.87 -13.26
N ILE A 272 -18.63 49.75 -13.00
CA ILE A 272 -19.22 48.55 -12.38
C ILE A 272 -19.02 47.32 -13.29
N GLY A 273 -19.20 47.48 -14.60
CA GLY A 273 -18.98 46.41 -15.58
C GLY A 273 -17.53 45.89 -15.58
N ILE A 274 -16.54 46.76 -15.47
CA ILE A 274 -15.11 46.39 -15.40
C ILE A 274 -14.82 45.61 -14.12
N ILE A 275 -15.30 46.10 -12.97
CA ILE A 275 -15.11 45.43 -11.67
C ILE A 275 -15.78 44.05 -11.69
N PHE A 276 -17.00 43.97 -12.22
CA PHE A 276 -17.72 42.71 -12.35
C PHE A 276 -16.97 41.72 -13.25
N ALA A 277 -16.51 42.15 -14.42
CA ALA A 277 -15.76 41.29 -15.35
C ALA A 277 -14.44 40.79 -14.74
N ALA A 278 -13.68 41.66 -14.06
CA ALA A 278 -12.45 41.28 -13.38
C ALA A 278 -12.69 40.29 -12.24
N SER A 279 -13.72 40.52 -11.41
CA SER A 279 -14.12 39.61 -10.33
C SER A 279 -14.56 38.25 -10.87
N LEU A 280 -15.37 38.24 -11.93
CA LEU A 280 -15.84 37.03 -12.59
C LEU A 280 -14.67 36.21 -13.16
N PHE A 281 -13.70 36.85 -13.81
CA PHE A 281 -12.52 36.18 -14.33
C PHE A 281 -11.68 35.53 -13.22
N LEU A 282 -11.44 36.23 -12.11
CA LEU A 282 -10.73 35.68 -10.96
C LEU A 282 -11.46 34.48 -10.37
N SER A 283 -12.78 34.57 -10.19
CA SER A 283 -13.62 33.49 -9.65
C SER A 283 -13.63 32.26 -10.57
N LEU A 284 -13.94 32.44 -11.85
CA LEU A 284 -14.03 31.34 -12.81
C LEU A 284 -12.66 30.71 -13.08
N GLY A 285 -11.58 31.50 -13.02
CA GLY A 285 -10.22 31.00 -13.10
C GLY A 285 -9.92 29.91 -12.06
N GLN A 286 -10.44 30.04 -10.84
CA GLN A 286 -10.22 29.04 -9.79
C GLN A 286 -11.00 27.74 -10.00
N ALA A 287 -12.12 27.76 -10.73
CA ALA A 287 -12.88 26.56 -11.05
C ALA A 287 -12.03 25.49 -11.77
N SER A 288 -11.04 25.92 -12.56
CA SER A 288 -10.08 25.04 -13.24
C SER A 288 -9.22 24.18 -12.29
N GLN A 289 -9.11 24.54 -11.01
CA GLN A 289 -8.34 23.79 -10.02
C GLN A 289 -9.15 22.67 -9.37
N LEU A 290 -10.48 22.65 -9.53
CA LEU A 290 -11.35 21.70 -8.87
C LEU A 290 -10.98 20.23 -9.18
N PRO A 291 -10.71 19.82 -10.43
CA PRO A 291 -10.31 18.44 -10.72
C PRO A 291 -8.98 18.05 -10.03
N THR A 292 -8.03 18.99 -9.96
CA THR A 292 -6.74 18.77 -9.28
C THR A 292 -6.95 18.53 -7.78
N PHE A 293 -7.82 19.31 -7.13
CA PHE A 293 -8.17 19.09 -5.73
C PHE A 293 -8.89 17.76 -5.53
N ILE A 294 -9.82 17.39 -6.41
CA ILE A 294 -10.53 16.10 -6.34
C ILE A 294 -9.53 14.94 -6.45
N ALA A 295 -8.61 14.97 -7.41
CA ALA A 295 -7.59 13.94 -7.58
C ALA A 295 -6.64 13.84 -6.35
N ALA A 296 -6.38 14.94 -5.65
CA ALA A 296 -5.56 14.94 -4.44
C ALA A 296 -6.27 14.35 -3.21
N ARG A 297 -7.60 14.21 -3.23
CA ARG A 297 -8.37 13.70 -2.08
C ARG A 297 -8.01 12.25 -1.76
N ASP A 298 -7.81 11.42 -2.76
CA ASP A 298 -7.48 10.00 -2.56
C ASP A 298 -6.14 9.86 -1.84
N ILE A 299 -5.15 10.67 -2.24
CA ILE A 299 -3.84 10.74 -1.59
C ILE A 299 -3.99 11.23 -0.14
N PHE A 300 -4.83 12.24 0.08
CA PHE A 300 -5.10 12.78 1.41
C PHE A 300 -5.71 11.73 2.34
N TYR A 301 -6.76 11.01 1.91
CA TYR A 301 -7.40 9.98 2.73
C TYR A 301 -6.44 8.82 3.03
N LYS A 302 -5.64 8.41 2.05
CA LYS A 302 -4.58 7.41 2.23
C LYS A 302 -3.57 7.83 3.31
N GLN A 303 -2.99 9.03 3.18
CA GLN A 303 -1.99 9.53 4.12
C GLN A 303 -2.59 9.82 5.52
N ARG A 304 -3.83 10.28 5.57
CA ARG A 304 -4.57 10.49 6.84
C ARG A 304 -4.80 9.17 7.57
N GLY A 305 -5.27 8.12 6.87
CA GLY A 305 -5.48 6.81 7.47
C GLY A 305 -4.18 6.16 7.99
N ALA A 306 -3.03 6.57 7.44
CA ALA A 306 -1.71 6.13 7.87
C ALA A 306 -1.03 7.07 8.89
N ASN A 307 -1.75 8.05 9.44
CA ASN A 307 -1.27 9.02 10.44
C ASN A 307 -0.03 9.82 10.02
N PHE A 308 0.11 10.15 8.73
CA PHE A 308 1.26 10.93 8.23
C PHE A 308 1.29 12.35 8.81
N PHE A 309 0.12 12.95 9.01
CA PHE A 309 -0.03 14.30 9.53
C PHE A 309 -1.35 14.42 10.29
N ARG A 310 -1.37 15.37 11.22
CA ARG A 310 -2.58 15.74 11.96
C ARG A 310 -3.50 16.56 11.05
N THR A 311 -4.78 16.22 11.02
CA THR A 311 -5.83 16.95 10.30
C THR A 311 -6.75 17.70 11.24
#